data_AF-A0A6P0VHN1-F1
#
_entry.id   AF-A0A6P0VHN1-F1
#
_cell.length_a   1.000
_cell.length_b   1.000
_cell.length_c   1.000
_cell.angle_alpha   90.00
_cell.angle_beta   90.00
_cell.angle_gamma   90.00
#
_symmetry.space_group_name_H-M   'P 1'
#
loop_
_entity.id
_entity.type
_entity.pdbx_description
1 polymer ?
#
loop_
_entity_poly.entity_id
_entity_poly.type
_entity_poly.pdbx_seq_one_letter_code
_entity_poly.pdbx_strand_id
1 'polypeptide(L)' 'MPELILYLAIPTDTYNTLFQRQFIQDAVEEYKLKLFVFDAHNQAIVLWKN' A
#
# COMPACT_ATOMS: atom_id res chain seq x y z
N MET A 1 3.54 -12.82 22.84
CA MET A 1 4.38 -12.47 21.67
C MET A 1 3.76 -11.22 21.05
N PRO A 2 4.52 -10.18 20.68
CA PRO A 2 3.92 -8.95 20.15
C PRO A 2 3.20 -9.24 18.83
N GLU A 3 2.06 -8.58 18.61
CA GLU A 3 1.36 -8.65 17.33
C GLU A 3 2.19 -7.93 16.26
N LEU A 4 2.68 -8.69 15.28
CA LEU A 4 3.34 -8.16 14.10
C LEU A 4 2.30 -7.95 13.00
N ILE A 5 2.10 -6.70 12.60
CA ILE A 5 1.21 -6.36 11.50
C ILE A 5 2.04 -6.22 10.23
N LEU A 6 1.75 -7.05 9.23
CA LEU A 6 2.39 -7.01 7.92
C LEU A 6 1.76 -5.92 7.05
N TYR A 7 2.61 -5.07 6.48
CA TYR A 7 2.24 -4.07 5.48
C TYR A 7 3.03 -4.29 4.20
N LEU A 8 2.36 -4.15 3.05
CA LEU A 8 3.03 -4.08 1.75
C LEU A 8 3.46 -2.63 1.48
N ALA A 9 4.77 -2.40 1.47
CA ALA A 9 5.34 -1.09 1.18
C ALA A 9 5.41 -0.84 -0.34
N ILE A 10 4.82 0.26 -0.81
CA ILE A 10 4.81 0.64 -2.22
C ILE A 10 5.09 2.15 -2.42
N PRO A 11 5.78 2.55 -3.51
CA PRO A 11 5.97 3.96 -3.84
C PRO A 11 4.67 4.66 -4.24
N THR A 12 4.60 5.98 -4.02
CA THR A 12 3.46 6.82 -4.42
C THR A 12 3.11 6.70 -5.91
N ASP A 13 4.11 6.60 -6.80
CA ASP A 13 3.86 6.44 -8.24
C ASP A 13 3.18 5.10 -8.56
N THR A 14 3.56 4.04 -7.87
CA THR A 14 2.94 2.71 -8.00
C THR A 14 1.51 2.74 -7.45
N TYR A 15 1.29 3.44 -6.33
CA TYR A 15 -0.03 3.61 -5.76
C TYR A 15 -0.97 4.38 -6.71
N ASN A 16 -0.50 5.47 -7.31
CA ASN A 16 -1.29 6.35 -8.17
C ASN A 16 -1.51 5.82 -9.58
N THR A 17 -0.81 4.75 -9.98
CA THR A 17 -0.93 4.16 -11.33
C THR A 17 -1.47 2.74 -11.29
N LEU A 18 -0.66 1.76 -10.85
CA LEU A 18 -1.02 0.35 -10.86
C LEU A 18 -2.17 0.05 -9.88
N PHE A 19 -2.10 0.58 -8.66
CA PHE A 19 -3.10 0.32 -7.61
C PHE A 19 -4.40 1.14 -7.78
N GLN A 20 -4.47 2.01 -8.79
CA GLN A 20 -5.73 2.64 -9.20
C GLN A 20 -6.53 1.80 -10.19
N ARG A 21 -5.96 0.68 -10.70
CA ARG A 21 -6.68 -0.22 -11.60
C ARG A 21 -7.65 -1.08 -10.80
N GLN A 22 -8.88 -1.21 -11.29
CA GLN A 22 -9.95 -1.95 -10.62
C GLN A 22 -9.52 -3.35 -10.18
N PHE A 23 -8.94 -4.13 -11.10
CA PHE A 23 -8.44 -5.48 -10.79
C PHE A 23 -7.47 -5.54 -9.59
N ILE A 24 -6.60 -4.53 -9.44
CA ILE A 24 -5.65 -4.48 -8.32
C ILE A 24 -6.37 -4.07 -7.04
N GLN A 25 -7.34 -3.14 -7.12
CA GLN A 25 -8.17 -2.76 -5.97
C GLN A 25 -8.99 -3.94 -5.47
N ASP A 26 -9.61 -4.71 -6.38
CA ASP A 26 -10.37 -5.92 -6.06
C ASP A 26 -9.49 -6.92 -5.30
N ALA A 27 -8.27 -7.17 -5.78
CA ALA A 27 -7.33 -8.06 -5.12
C ALA A 27 -6.87 -7.54 -3.74
N VAL A 28 -6.65 -6.22 -3.60
CA VAL A 28 -6.30 -5.61 -2.31
C VAL A 28 -7.42 -5.83 -1.28
N GLU A 29 -8.66 -5.67 -1.68
CA GLU A 29 -9.83 -5.89 -0.82
C GLU A 29 -10.03 -7.39 -0.51
N GLU A 30 -9.97 -8.26 -1.51
CA GLU A 30 -10.13 -9.71 -1.36
C GLU A 30 -9.12 -10.30 -0.37
N TYR A 31 -7.84 -9.94 -0.53
CA TYR A 31 -6.76 -10.44 0.31
C TYR A 31 -6.50 -9.60 1.56
N LYS A 32 -7.30 -8.55 1.81
CA LYS A 32 -7.18 -7.64 2.97
C LYS A 32 -5.76 -7.10 3.13
N LEU A 33 -5.15 -6.69 2.02
CA LEU A 33 -3.79 -6.20 2.00
C LEU A 33 -3.72 -4.84 2.69
N LYS A 34 -2.93 -4.78 3.75
CA LYS A 34 -2.56 -3.50 4.37
C LYS A 34 -1.45 -2.86 3.57
N LEU A 35 -1.68 -1.64 3.09
CA LEU A 35 -0.74 -0.91 2.26
C LEU A 35 -0.04 0.18 3.05
N PHE A 36 1.25 0.32 2.76
CA PHE A 36 2.12 1.38 3.26
C PHE A 36 2.65 2.14 2.04
N VAL A 37 2.20 3.38 1.84
CA VAL A 37 2.62 4.18 0.68
C VAL A 37 3.67 5.18 1.12
N PHE A 38 4.79 5.21 0.41
CA PHE A 38 5.90 6.13 0.66
C PHE A 38 6.28 6.92 -0.58
N ASP A 39 6.69 8.16 -0.36
CA ASP A 39 7.34 9.01 -1.36
C ASP A 39 8.84 8.70 -1.36
N ALA A 40 9.31 8.10 -2.46
CA ALA A 40 10.71 7.71 -2.60
C ALA A 40 11.67 8.90 -2.74
N HIS A 41 11.19 10.04 -3.25
CA HIS A 41 12.01 11.24 -3.44
C HIS A 41 12.20 11.99 -2.13
N ASN A 42 11.14 12.10 -1.33
CA ASN A 42 11.14 12.81 -0.06
C ASN A 42 11.42 11.92 1.16
N GLN A 43 11.63 10.62 0.95
CA GLN A 43 11.82 9.62 2.01
C GLN A 43 10.75 9.70 3.11
N ALA A 44 9.50 9.97 2.69
CA ALA A 44 8.40 10.27 3.59
C ALA A 44 7.28 9.25 3.45
N ILE A 45 6.63 8.91 4.56
CA ILE A 45 5.44 8.07 4.55
C ILE A 45 4.25 8.97 4.26
N VAL A 46 3.47 8.63 3.24
CA VAL A 46 2.35 9.46 2.79
C VAL A 46 0.99 8.88 3.14
N LEU A 47 0.86 7.56 3.26
CA LEU A 47 -0.42 6.91 3.57
C LEU A 47 -0.24 5.55 4.24
N TRP A 48 -1.11 5.28 5.22
CA TRP A 48 -1.37 3.95 5.76
C TRP A 48 -2.80 3.56 5.40
N LYS A 49 -2.98 2.44 4.70
CA LYS A 49 -4.30 1.93 4.30
C LYS A 49 -4.48 0.50 4.80
N ASN A 50 -5.64 0.23 5.40
CA ASN A 50 -6.02 -1.08 5.94
C ASN A 50 -7.07 -1.76 5.08
#